data_AF-A0A2V5QRP9-F1
#
_entry.id   AF-A0A2V5QRP9-F1
#
_cell.length_a   1.000
_cell.length_b   1.000
_cell.length_c   1.000
_cell.angle_alpha   90.00
_cell.angle_beta   90.00
_cell.angle_gamma   90.00
#
_symmetry.space_group_name_H-M   'P 1'
#
loop_
_entity.id
_entity.type
_entity.pdbx_description
1 polymer ?
#
loop_
_entity_poly.entity_id
_entity_poly.type
_entity_poly.pdbx_seq_one_letter_code
_entity_poly.pdbx_strand_id
1 'polypeptide(L)'
;MPEHEKTLTINEIYHSIQGESTWVGCPCVFVRLTFCNLRCNYCDTEYAFYEGTKQTLKEIVDAVAAFRCPLVEITGGEPLLQKNVLPLMSILCDAGDTVLLETSGAHDISEVDPRVHRIMDLKTPGSGEVEKNLWSNIDHLSSRDEVKFVMGSREDYEWSRDKVQRYNLLSRCHAVLFSPIFGRIDPRQIVEWILADKLDVRFQLQMHKFIWSPTQRGV
;
A
#
# COMPACT_ATOMS: atom_id res chain seq x y z
N MET A 1 16.15 5.52 24.22
CA MET A 1 15.88 6.82 23.58
C MET A 1 14.40 7.09 23.71
N PRO A 2 13.99 8.31 24.09
CA PRO A 2 12.59 8.72 24.04
C PRO A 2 11.98 8.41 22.67
N GLU A 3 10.68 8.08 22.65
CA GLU A 3 9.99 7.66 21.43
C GLU A 3 10.10 8.68 20.30
N HIS A 4 10.05 9.97 20.62
CA HIS A 4 10.16 11.08 19.67
C HIS A 4 11.56 11.25 19.07
N GLU A 5 12.61 10.66 19.66
CA GLU A 5 13.99 10.69 19.13
C GLU A 5 14.31 9.49 18.22
N LYS A 6 13.41 8.49 18.15
CA LYS A 6 13.54 7.39 17.18
C LYS A 6 13.53 7.97 15.77
N THR A 7 14.26 7.33 14.85
CA THR A 7 14.40 7.81 13.47
C THR A 7 13.87 6.82 12.44
N LEU A 8 13.43 7.37 11.32
CA LEU A 8 13.12 6.67 10.08
C LEU A 8 13.93 7.31 8.95
N THR A 9 14.28 6.51 7.94
CA THR A 9 14.83 7.03 6.68
C THR A 9 13.66 7.30 5.75
N ILE A 10 13.39 8.59 5.52
CA ILE A 10 12.29 9.10 4.72
C ILE A 10 12.80 9.48 3.34
N ASN A 11 12.13 8.98 2.30
CA ASN A 11 12.39 9.34 0.92
C ASN A 11 11.72 10.68 0.59
N GLU A 12 10.42 10.81 0.86
CA GLU A 12 9.64 12.02 0.64
C GLU A 12 8.43 12.10 1.56
N ILE A 13 8.01 13.33 1.89
CA ILE A 13 6.71 13.64 2.51
C ILE A 13 6.05 14.70 1.66
N TYR A 14 4.84 14.42 1.17
CA TYR A 14 4.14 15.32 0.26
C TYR A 14 2.62 15.20 0.40
N HIS A 15 1.89 16.18 -0.12
CA HIS A 15 0.43 16.23 -0.06
C HIS A 15 -0.15 16.14 -1.47
N SER A 16 -1.04 15.17 -1.68
CA SER A 16 -1.69 14.94 -2.97
C SER A 16 -3.07 14.30 -2.79
N ILE A 17 -3.55 13.58 -3.80
CA ILE A 17 -4.79 12.81 -3.81
C ILE A 17 -4.46 11.32 -3.81
N GLN A 18 -5.11 10.56 -2.93
CA GLN A 18 -5.05 9.10 -2.97
C GLN A 18 -5.49 8.56 -4.33
N GLY A 19 -4.60 7.82 -4.98
CA GLY A 19 -4.81 7.30 -6.33
C GLY A 19 -5.36 5.88 -6.40
N GLU A 20 -5.37 5.15 -5.28
CA GLU A 20 -5.74 3.73 -5.18
C GLU A 20 -6.58 3.45 -3.93
N SER A 21 -6.98 2.20 -3.72
CA SER A 21 -7.80 1.71 -2.60
C SER A 21 -9.23 2.24 -2.58
N THR A 22 -10.00 1.90 -1.55
CA THR A 22 -11.33 2.51 -1.32
C THR A 22 -11.26 4.01 -1.01
N TRP A 23 -10.07 4.54 -0.70
CA TRP A 23 -9.80 5.94 -0.41
C TRP A 23 -9.48 6.80 -1.64
N VAL A 24 -9.52 6.23 -2.84
CA VAL A 24 -9.25 6.93 -4.11
C VAL A 24 -10.05 8.25 -4.22
N GLY A 25 -9.36 9.34 -4.54
CA GLY A 25 -9.96 10.68 -4.65
C GLY A 25 -9.86 11.57 -3.40
N CYS A 26 -9.46 11.02 -2.25
CA CYS A 26 -9.30 11.80 -1.03
C CYS A 26 -7.97 12.58 -1.00
N PRO A 27 -7.93 13.85 -0.55
CA PRO A 27 -6.68 14.50 -0.15
C PRO A 27 -5.95 13.67 0.89
N CYS A 28 -4.64 13.48 0.71
CA CYS A 28 -3.82 12.59 1.52
C CYS A 28 -2.39 13.10 1.63
N VAL A 29 -1.82 13.07 2.84
CA VAL A 29 -0.39 13.24 3.04
C VAL A 29 0.29 11.88 2.87
N PHE A 30 1.29 11.79 2.01
CA PHE A 30 2.08 10.59 1.83
C PHE A 30 3.38 10.73 2.60
N VAL A 31 3.71 9.72 3.40
CA VAL A 31 5.01 9.55 4.06
C VAL A 31 5.67 8.33 3.43
N ARG A 32 6.58 8.59 2.49
CA ARG A 32 7.29 7.53 1.76
C ARG A 32 8.61 7.20 2.45
N LEU A 33 8.75 5.98 2.94
CA LEU A 33 9.97 5.48 3.54
C LEU A 33 10.95 5.01 2.46
N THR A 34 12.23 4.92 2.82
CA THR A 34 13.29 4.38 1.97
C THR A 34 13.44 2.87 2.15
N PHE A 35 13.86 2.21 1.07
CA PHE A 35 14.27 0.81 0.93
C PHE A 35 13.13 -0.21 0.86
N CYS A 36 13.26 -1.17 -0.07
CA CYS A 36 12.44 -2.36 -0.17
C CYS A 36 13.36 -3.56 -0.39
N ASN A 37 13.05 -4.71 0.21
CA ASN A 37 13.79 -5.95 0.00
C ASN A 37 13.23 -6.79 -1.16
N LEU A 38 12.21 -6.31 -1.88
CA LEU A 38 11.64 -6.93 -3.08
C LEU A 38 12.13 -6.23 -4.35
N ARG A 39 12.15 -6.93 -5.48
CA ARG A 39 12.51 -6.43 -6.81
C ARG A 39 11.43 -6.79 -7.83
N CYS A 40 10.22 -6.31 -7.58
CA CYS A 40 9.06 -6.60 -8.42
C CYS A 40 9.30 -6.12 -9.87
N ASN A 41 8.96 -6.94 -10.86
CA ASN A 41 9.11 -6.67 -12.30
C ASN A 41 8.32 -5.46 -12.86
N TYR A 42 7.58 -4.76 -12.00
CA TYR A 42 6.72 -3.63 -12.32
C TYR A 42 6.74 -2.56 -11.23
N CYS A 43 7.80 -2.50 -10.43
CA CYS A 43 7.95 -1.46 -9.41
C CYS A 43 8.01 -0.08 -10.08
N ASP A 44 7.10 0.82 -9.71
CA ASP A 44 7.06 2.21 -10.18
C ASP A 44 7.83 3.18 -9.27
N THR A 45 8.38 2.69 -8.16
CA THR A 45 9.01 3.49 -7.12
C THR A 45 10.46 3.04 -6.85
N GLU A 46 11.22 2.64 -7.88
CA GLU A 46 12.60 2.16 -7.72
C GLU A 46 13.54 3.19 -7.09
N TYR A 47 13.24 4.48 -7.25
CA TYR A 47 14.01 5.57 -6.63
C TYR A 47 13.99 5.53 -5.11
N ALA A 48 12.92 4.98 -4.50
CA ALA A 48 12.82 4.82 -3.06
C ALA A 48 13.77 3.74 -2.52
N PHE A 49 14.49 2.98 -3.35
CA PHE A 49 15.41 1.95 -2.87
C PHE A 49 16.69 2.50 -2.22
N TYR A 50 17.15 3.68 -2.63
CA TYR A 50 18.49 4.18 -2.27
C TYR A 50 18.51 5.62 -1.77
N GLU A 51 17.50 6.43 -2.11
CA GLU A 51 17.42 7.84 -1.70
C GLU A 51 16.68 7.98 -0.36
N GLY A 52 17.13 8.89 0.51
CA GLY A 52 16.38 9.27 1.71
C GLY A 52 17.21 9.98 2.77
N THR A 53 16.53 10.59 3.73
CA THR A 53 17.12 11.32 4.85
C THR A 53 16.63 10.75 6.17
N LYS A 54 17.51 10.63 7.16
CA LYS A 54 17.08 10.25 8.51
C LYS A 54 16.34 11.42 9.14
N GLN A 55 15.12 11.16 9.58
CA GLN A 55 14.28 12.11 10.30
C GLN A 55 13.79 11.46 11.59
N THR A 56 13.67 12.24 12.64
CA THR A 56 13.05 11.85 13.89
C THR A 56 11.53 11.70 13.72
N LEU A 57 10.88 10.90 14.57
CA LEU A 57 9.43 10.78 14.54
C LEU A 57 8.75 12.13 14.76
N LYS A 58 9.33 13.00 15.60
CA LYS A 58 8.84 14.36 15.81
C LYS A 58 8.85 15.19 14.52
N GLU A 59 9.97 15.19 13.79
CA GLU A 59 10.08 15.95 12.53
C GLU A 59 9.05 15.47 11.50
N ILE A 60 8.81 14.16 11.42
CA ILE A 60 7.83 13.58 10.51
C ILE A 60 6.41 14.00 10.88
N VAL A 61 6.04 13.89 12.16
CA VAL A 61 4.71 14.29 12.66
C VAL A 61 4.47 15.78 12.46
N ASP A 62 5.46 16.63 12.75
CA ASP A 62 5.38 18.07 12.53
C ASP A 62 5.18 18.41 11.04
N ALA A 63 5.89 17.70 10.15
CA ALA A 63 5.76 17.88 8.70
C ALA A 63 4.38 17.45 8.18
N VAL A 64 3.85 16.31 8.67
CA VAL A 64 2.50 15.85 8.34
C VAL A 64 1.44 16.86 8.80
N ALA A 65 1.52 17.30 10.05
CA ALA A 65 0.58 18.25 10.64
C ALA A 65 0.53 19.60 9.90
N ALA A 66 1.66 20.03 9.31
CA ALA A 66 1.74 21.27 8.56
C ALA A 66 0.81 21.31 7.33
N PHE A 67 0.47 20.16 6.74
CA PHE A 67 -0.43 20.07 5.60
C PHE A 67 -1.91 20.24 5.96
N ARG A 68 -2.28 20.10 7.25
CA ARG A 68 -3.67 20.18 7.75
C ARG A 68 -4.63 19.24 7.01
N CYS A 69 -4.16 18.04 6.70
CA CYS A 69 -4.93 17.01 6.04
C CYS A 69 -4.98 15.78 6.96
N PRO A 70 -6.17 15.33 7.39
CA PRO A 70 -6.31 14.29 8.40
C PRO A 70 -6.09 12.86 7.87
N LEU A 71 -5.89 12.69 6.56
CA LEU A 71 -5.61 11.39 5.95
C LEU A 71 -4.13 11.29 5.63
N VAL A 72 -3.48 10.27 6.17
CA VAL A 72 -2.03 10.05 6.02
C VAL A 72 -1.79 8.64 5.54
N GLU A 73 -1.10 8.48 4.41
CA GLU A 73 -0.62 7.19 3.93
C GLU A 73 0.87 7.01 4.24
N ILE A 74 1.17 5.95 4.97
CA ILE A 74 2.52 5.45 5.17
C ILE A 74 2.83 4.41 4.08
N THR A 75 3.89 4.64 3.31
CA THR A 75 4.21 3.84 2.12
C THR A 75 5.72 3.78 1.83
N GLY A 76 6.11 3.04 0.79
CA GLY A 76 7.39 3.09 0.06
C GLY A 76 8.66 2.62 0.78
N GLY A 77 9.73 2.34 0.04
CA GLY A 77 9.89 0.96 -0.43
C GLY A 77 8.97 0.00 0.33
N GLU A 78 9.44 -0.76 1.31
CA GLU A 78 8.55 -1.51 2.20
C GLU A 78 8.57 -0.89 3.61
N PRO A 79 7.48 -0.26 4.08
CA PRO A 79 7.48 0.46 5.36
C PRO A 79 7.86 -0.41 6.56
N LEU A 80 7.38 -1.66 6.58
CA LEU A 80 7.54 -2.55 7.73
C LEU A 80 8.98 -3.05 7.93
N LEU A 81 9.90 -2.75 6.99
CA LEU A 81 11.33 -2.98 7.19
C LEU A 81 11.93 -2.04 8.24
N GLN A 82 11.36 -0.86 8.45
CA GLN A 82 11.84 0.10 9.42
C GLN A 82 10.97 0.05 10.68
N LYS A 83 11.39 -0.72 11.70
CA LYS A 83 10.60 -0.98 12.93
C LYS A 83 10.01 0.26 13.63
N ASN A 84 10.66 1.42 13.50
CA ASN A 84 10.16 2.67 14.08
C ASN A 84 8.92 3.24 13.34
N VAL A 85 8.46 2.60 12.26
CA VAL A 85 7.21 2.96 11.58
C VAL A 85 5.99 2.61 12.43
N LEU A 86 6.08 1.55 13.24
CA LEU A 86 5.00 1.13 14.14
C LEU A 86 4.63 2.24 15.14
N PRO A 87 5.57 2.79 15.94
CA PRO A 87 5.25 3.90 16.82
C PRO A 87 4.87 5.19 16.06
N LEU A 88 5.38 5.44 14.85
CA LEU A 88 4.93 6.58 14.03
C LEU A 88 3.42 6.48 13.74
N MET A 89 2.95 5.31 13.30
CA MET A 89 1.52 5.10 13.01
C MET A 89 0.66 5.30 14.26
N SER A 90 1.08 4.78 15.41
CA SER A 90 0.36 5.00 16.67
C SER A 90 0.31 6.49 17.05
N ILE A 91 1.42 7.23 16.92
CA ILE A 91 1.45 8.68 17.21
C ILE A 91 0.48 9.46 16.32
N LEU A 92 0.44 9.14 15.01
CA LEU A 92 -0.49 9.79 14.08
C LEU A 92 -1.95 9.46 14.42
N CYS A 93 -2.25 8.20 14.73
CA CYS A 93 -3.58 7.82 15.21
C CYS A 93 -3.96 8.52 16.52
N ASP A 94 -3.01 8.71 17.45
CA ASP A 94 -3.24 9.43 18.71
C ASP A 94 -3.48 10.94 18.48
N ALA A 95 -2.89 11.51 17.43
CA ALA A 95 -3.13 12.88 16.98
C ALA A 95 -4.51 13.06 16.30
N GLY A 96 -5.23 11.97 16.03
CA GLY A 96 -6.55 11.96 15.41
C GLY A 96 -6.53 11.79 13.89
N ASP A 97 -5.38 11.51 13.29
CA ASP A 97 -5.28 11.23 11.86
C ASP A 97 -5.87 9.85 11.51
N THR A 98 -6.48 9.76 10.34
CA THR A 98 -6.77 8.49 9.67
C THR A 98 -5.52 8.02 8.96
N VAL A 99 -4.96 6.91 9.41
CA VAL A 99 -3.68 6.39 8.91
C VAL A 99 -3.93 5.18 8.01
N LEU A 100 -3.38 5.24 6.80
CA LEU A 100 -3.30 4.15 5.84
C LEU A 100 -1.88 3.58 5.84
N LEU A 101 -1.76 2.26 5.66
CA LEU A 101 -0.48 1.58 5.45
C LEU A 101 -0.55 0.77 4.15
N GLU A 102 0.24 1.14 3.15
CA GLU A 102 0.46 0.34 1.94
C GLU A 102 1.70 -0.55 2.15
N THR A 103 1.51 -1.88 2.15
CA THR A 103 2.58 -2.88 2.38
C THR A 103 2.49 -4.04 1.39
N SER A 104 3.62 -4.69 1.10
CA SER A 104 3.71 -5.83 0.18
C SER A 104 3.13 -7.14 0.73
N GLY A 105 2.80 -7.21 2.02
CA GLY A 105 2.43 -8.46 2.67
C GLY A 105 3.58 -9.46 2.83
N ALA A 106 4.83 -9.07 2.55
CA ALA A 106 6.02 -9.90 2.76
C ALA A 106 6.58 -9.84 4.19
N HIS A 107 6.09 -8.90 5.01
CA HIS A 107 6.49 -8.71 6.41
C HIS A 107 5.28 -8.77 7.33
N ASP A 108 5.54 -9.12 8.58
CA ASP A 108 4.50 -9.34 9.59
C ASP A 108 3.71 -8.06 9.88
N ILE A 109 2.38 -8.14 9.76
CA ILE A 109 1.44 -7.03 10.02
C ILE A 109 0.81 -7.08 11.42
N SER A 110 1.15 -8.08 12.24
CA SER A 110 0.50 -8.34 13.54
C SER A 110 0.72 -7.23 14.57
N GLU A 111 1.85 -6.54 14.49
CA GLU A 111 2.24 -5.45 15.39
C GLU A 111 1.77 -4.06 14.91
N VAL A 112 1.06 -3.99 13.79
CA VAL A 112 0.47 -2.74 13.29
C VAL A 112 -0.69 -2.32 14.20
N ASP A 113 -0.72 -1.04 14.58
CA ASP A 113 -1.80 -0.48 15.41
C ASP A 113 -3.17 -0.80 14.78
N PRO A 114 -4.13 -1.38 15.53
CA PRO A 114 -5.41 -1.84 14.98
C PRO A 114 -6.32 -0.73 14.46
N ARG A 115 -5.98 0.55 14.70
CA ARG A 115 -6.68 1.71 14.13
C ARG A 115 -6.25 2.00 12.69
N VAL A 116 -5.06 1.55 12.28
CA VAL A 116 -4.52 1.75 10.92
C VAL A 116 -5.31 0.92 9.93
N HIS A 117 -5.63 1.52 8.79
CA HIS A 117 -6.19 0.82 7.64
C HIS A 117 -5.04 0.23 6.81
N ARG A 118 -4.89 -1.09 6.80
CA ARG A 118 -3.82 -1.74 6.03
C ARG A 118 -4.31 -2.07 4.64
N ILE A 119 -3.56 -1.66 3.63
CA ILE A 119 -3.72 -2.10 2.25
C ILE A 119 -2.56 -3.05 1.95
N MET A 120 -2.84 -4.34 1.96
CA MET A 120 -1.85 -5.38 1.76
C MET A 120 -1.85 -5.84 0.29
N ASP A 121 -0.81 -5.50 -0.46
CA ASP A 121 -0.64 -5.87 -1.86
C ASP A 121 0.05 -7.24 -2.02
N LEU A 122 -0.75 -8.30 -2.09
CA LEU A 122 -0.26 -9.66 -2.32
C LEU A 122 0.35 -9.77 -3.70
N LYS A 123 1.63 -10.15 -3.73
CA LYS A 123 2.43 -10.21 -4.95
C LYS A 123 2.00 -11.39 -5.81
N THR A 124 1.50 -11.11 -7.01
CA THR A 124 1.10 -12.13 -7.99
C THR A 124 2.33 -12.75 -8.67
N PRO A 125 2.22 -13.86 -9.41
CA PRO A 125 3.34 -14.45 -10.16
C PRO A 125 4.08 -13.45 -11.05
N GLY A 126 3.37 -12.57 -11.74
CA GLY A 126 3.94 -11.53 -12.61
C GLY A 126 4.87 -10.54 -11.90
N SER A 127 4.83 -10.45 -10.57
CA SER A 127 5.78 -9.66 -9.78
C SER A 127 7.19 -10.23 -9.80
N GLY A 128 7.34 -11.55 -9.97
CA GLY A 128 8.59 -12.26 -9.72
C GLY A 128 8.90 -12.50 -8.23
N GLU A 129 8.03 -12.03 -7.33
CA GLU A 129 8.24 -12.06 -5.86
C GLU A 129 7.09 -12.79 -5.13
N VAL A 130 6.31 -13.62 -5.84
CA VAL A 130 5.14 -14.33 -5.30
C VAL A 130 5.46 -15.21 -4.07
N GLU A 131 6.67 -15.77 -4.02
CA GLU A 131 7.14 -16.61 -2.91
C GLU A 131 7.45 -15.81 -1.64
N LYS A 132 7.47 -14.47 -1.73
CA LYS A 132 7.72 -13.58 -0.59
C LYS A 132 6.48 -13.28 0.23
N ASN A 133 5.28 -13.58 -0.29
CA ASN A 133 4.04 -13.37 0.45
C ASN A 133 4.05 -14.15 1.77
N LEU A 134 3.90 -13.43 2.89
CA LEU A 134 3.82 -14.03 4.22
C LEU A 134 2.36 -14.38 4.54
N TRP A 135 1.97 -15.62 4.28
CA TRP A 135 0.57 -16.04 4.38
C TRP A 135 -0.04 -15.98 5.78
N SER A 136 0.76 -15.97 6.85
CA SER A 136 0.24 -15.77 8.22
C SER A 136 -0.41 -14.40 8.40
N ASN A 137 -0.07 -13.41 7.57
CA ASN A 137 -0.72 -12.10 7.59
C ASN A 137 -2.22 -12.16 7.33
N ILE A 138 -2.71 -13.18 6.62
CA ILE A 138 -4.14 -13.35 6.35
C ILE A 138 -4.96 -13.51 7.63
N ASP A 139 -4.38 -14.10 8.68
CA ASP A 139 -5.04 -14.29 9.98
C ASP A 139 -5.07 -13.01 10.82
N HIS A 140 -4.29 -12.00 10.44
CA HIS A 140 -4.23 -10.70 11.11
C HIS A 140 -5.09 -9.64 10.42
N LEU A 141 -5.71 -9.94 9.27
CA LEU A 141 -6.63 -9.05 8.59
C LEU A 141 -7.89 -8.80 9.41
N SER A 142 -8.44 -7.60 9.25
CA SER A 142 -9.65 -7.12 9.90
C SER A 142 -10.60 -6.48 8.87
N SER A 143 -11.84 -6.22 9.30
CA SER A 143 -12.85 -5.55 8.48
C SER A 143 -12.53 -4.09 8.10
N ARG A 144 -11.37 -3.56 8.50
CA ARG A 144 -10.84 -2.24 8.12
C ARG A 144 -9.84 -2.30 6.98
N ASP A 145 -9.25 -3.48 6.77
CA ASP A 145 -8.12 -3.65 5.86
C ASP A 145 -8.59 -3.93 4.43
N GLU A 146 -7.70 -3.76 3.48
CA GLU A 146 -7.92 -4.06 2.08
C GLU A 146 -6.83 -5.00 1.60
N VAL A 147 -7.18 -5.93 0.72
CA VAL A 147 -6.18 -6.79 0.05
C VAL A 147 -6.14 -6.43 -1.42
N LYS A 148 -4.97 -6.06 -1.90
CA LYS A 148 -4.74 -5.63 -3.28
C LYS A 148 -4.00 -6.72 -4.06
N PHE A 149 -4.36 -6.85 -5.33
CA PHE A 149 -3.66 -7.66 -6.32
C PHE A 149 -3.38 -6.80 -7.55
N VAL A 150 -2.10 -6.62 -7.85
CA VAL A 150 -1.65 -5.94 -9.08
C VAL A 150 -1.34 -6.97 -10.15
N MET A 151 -2.02 -6.90 -11.31
CA MET A 151 -1.99 -7.95 -12.33
C MET A 151 -1.67 -7.42 -13.73
N GLY A 152 -0.83 -8.15 -14.48
CA GLY A 152 -0.47 -7.81 -15.85
C GLY A 152 -0.84 -8.86 -16.88
N SER A 153 -1.51 -9.94 -16.46
CA SER A 153 -1.77 -11.11 -17.28
C SER A 153 -3.02 -11.86 -16.83
N ARG A 154 -3.49 -12.79 -17.68
CA ARG A 154 -4.56 -13.72 -17.31
C ARG A 154 -4.15 -14.65 -16.18
N GLU A 155 -2.88 -15.08 -16.16
CA GLU A 155 -2.31 -15.92 -15.10
C GLU A 155 -2.39 -15.23 -13.73
N ASP A 156 -2.01 -13.94 -13.66
CA ASP A 156 -2.12 -13.15 -12.43
C ASP A 156 -3.58 -13.06 -11.95
N TYR A 157 -4.52 -12.85 -12.87
CA TYR A 157 -5.95 -12.77 -12.55
C TYR A 157 -6.47 -14.09 -11.98
N GLU A 158 -6.21 -15.21 -12.67
CA GLU A 158 -6.69 -16.53 -12.23
C GLU A 158 -6.07 -16.92 -10.89
N TRP A 159 -4.77 -16.68 -10.73
CA TRP A 159 -4.09 -16.86 -9.45
C TRP A 159 -4.75 -16.03 -8.35
N SER A 160 -5.01 -14.74 -8.60
CA SER A 160 -5.61 -13.84 -7.61
C SER A 160 -7.01 -14.31 -7.21
N ARG A 161 -7.86 -14.65 -8.17
CA ARG A 161 -9.20 -15.21 -7.93
C ARG A 161 -9.14 -16.47 -7.06
N ASP A 162 -8.21 -17.38 -7.35
CA ASP A 162 -8.04 -18.60 -6.60
C ASP A 162 -7.59 -18.33 -5.16
N LYS A 163 -6.73 -17.31 -4.92
CA LYS A 163 -6.35 -16.87 -3.56
C LYS A 163 -7.51 -16.24 -2.81
N VAL A 164 -8.31 -15.40 -3.46
CA VAL A 164 -9.51 -14.79 -2.87
C VAL A 164 -10.44 -15.87 -2.31
N GLN A 165 -10.69 -16.92 -3.10
CA GLN A 165 -11.52 -18.05 -2.68
C GLN A 165 -10.85 -18.89 -1.58
N ARG A 166 -9.60 -19.30 -1.79
CA ARG A 166 -8.85 -20.18 -0.87
C ARG A 166 -8.74 -19.59 0.54
N TYR A 167 -8.54 -18.29 0.66
CA TYR A 167 -8.37 -17.59 1.93
C TYR A 167 -9.65 -16.90 2.44
N ASN A 168 -10.75 -17.02 1.69
CA ASN A 168 -12.03 -16.41 2.01
C ASN A 168 -11.93 -14.90 2.28
N LEU A 169 -11.14 -14.20 1.45
CA LEU A 169 -10.74 -12.81 1.71
C LEU A 169 -11.93 -11.85 1.80
N LEU A 170 -12.98 -12.08 1.00
CA LEU A 170 -14.20 -11.26 0.98
C LEU A 170 -14.92 -11.18 2.34
N SER A 171 -14.67 -12.13 3.24
CA SER A 171 -15.24 -12.12 4.60
C SER A 171 -14.27 -11.60 5.66
N ARG A 172 -12.99 -11.40 5.31
CA ARG A 172 -11.91 -11.09 6.24
C ARG A 172 -11.50 -9.62 6.21
N CYS A 173 -11.59 -9.00 5.04
CA CYS A 173 -11.18 -7.62 4.82
C CYS A 173 -12.34 -6.77 4.31
N HIS A 174 -12.19 -5.45 4.38
CA HIS A 174 -13.16 -4.47 3.89
C HIS A 174 -13.38 -4.59 2.38
N ALA A 175 -12.29 -4.75 1.62
CA ALA A 175 -12.34 -4.86 0.18
C ALA A 175 -11.18 -5.72 -0.36
N VAL A 176 -11.46 -6.41 -1.47
CA VAL A 176 -10.44 -7.02 -2.32
C VAL A 176 -10.34 -6.20 -3.60
N LEU A 177 -9.15 -5.71 -3.91
CA LEU A 177 -8.88 -4.78 -4.99
C LEU A 177 -8.10 -5.46 -6.11
N PHE A 178 -8.61 -5.39 -7.34
CA PHE A 178 -7.92 -5.87 -8.54
C PHE A 178 -7.46 -4.64 -9.34
N SER A 179 -6.15 -4.51 -9.54
CA SER A 179 -5.51 -3.35 -10.16
C SER A 179 -4.65 -3.76 -11.35
N PRO A 180 -4.71 -3.07 -12.51
CA PRO A 180 -3.83 -3.36 -13.63
C PRO A 180 -2.40 -2.89 -13.36
N ILE A 181 -1.41 -3.63 -13.85
CA ILE A 181 -0.09 -3.06 -14.10
C ILE A 181 -0.23 -2.01 -15.21
N PHE A 182 -0.05 -0.74 -14.86
CA PHE A 182 -0.17 0.38 -15.79
C PHE A 182 0.68 0.19 -17.04
N GLY A 183 0.07 0.35 -18.22
CA GLY A 183 0.72 0.22 -19.51
C GLY A 183 1.07 -1.21 -19.95
N ARG A 184 0.89 -2.23 -19.10
CA ARG A 184 1.18 -3.64 -19.44
C ARG A 184 -0.04 -4.43 -19.90
N ILE A 185 -1.20 -4.16 -19.30
CA ILE A 185 -2.47 -4.81 -19.65
C ILE A 185 -3.55 -3.77 -19.90
N ASP A 186 -4.38 -3.97 -20.92
CA ASP A 186 -5.60 -3.17 -21.12
C ASP A 186 -6.54 -3.41 -19.94
N PRO A 187 -6.86 -2.37 -19.12
CA PRO A 187 -7.78 -2.47 -17.99
C PRO A 187 -9.10 -3.19 -18.29
N ARG A 188 -9.61 -3.03 -19.51
CA ARG A 188 -10.85 -3.67 -19.96
C ARG A 188 -10.78 -5.19 -19.86
N GLN A 189 -9.62 -5.81 -20.11
CA GLN A 189 -9.48 -7.26 -20.02
C GLN A 189 -9.78 -7.76 -18.60
N ILE A 190 -9.22 -7.10 -17.58
CA ILE A 190 -9.46 -7.48 -16.17
C ILE A 190 -10.93 -7.30 -15.82
N VAL A 191 -11.55 -6.19 -16.25
CA VAL A 191 -12.97 -5.93 -16.00
C VAL A 191 -13.84 -7.00 -16.65
N GLU A 192 -13.59 -7.35 -17.92
CA GLU A 192 -14.32 -8.40 -18.63
C GLU A 192 -14.20 -9.76 -17.93
N TRP A 193 -13.02 -10.07 -17.38
CA TRP A 193 -12.79 -11.30 -16.61
C TRP A 193 -13.57 -11.31 -15.28
N ILE A 194 -13.52 -10.22 -14.51
CA ILE A 194 -14.27 -10.07 -13.25
C ILE A 194 -15.78 -10.25 -13.52
N LEU A 195 -16.30 -9.61 -14.57
CA LEU A 195 -17.71 -9.69 -14.94
C LEU A 195 -18.11 -11.10 -15.40
N ALA A 196 -17.26 -11.77 -16.19
CA ALA A 196 -17.51 -13.12 -16.66
C ALA A 196 -17.56 -14.13 -15.49
N ASP A 197 -16.64 -14.01 -14.54
CA ASP A 197 -16.57 -14.89 -13.36
C ASP A 197 -17.56 -14.50 -12.25
N LYS A 198 -18.24 -13.35 -12.38
CA LYS A 198 -19.13 -12.76 -11.37
C LYS A 198 -18.44 -12.63 -10.01
N LEU A 199 -17.17 -12.23 -10.05
CA LEU A 199 -16.32 -12.15 -8.88
C LEU A 199 -16.65 -10.86 -8.09
N ASP A 200 -16.97 -11.00 -6.81
CA ASP A 200 -17.34 -9.87 -5.93
C ASP A 200 -16.09 -9.14 -5.40
N VAL A 201 -15.33 -8.57 -6.34
CA VAL A 201 -14.12 -7.79 -6.06
C VAL A 201 -14.25 -6.39 -6.64
N ARG A 202 -13.47 -5.45 -6.10
CA ARG A 202 -13.43 -4.08 -6.59
C ARG A 202 -12.33 -3.94 -7.63
N PHE A 203 -12.71 -3.60 -8.86
CA PHE A 203 -11.75 -3.13 -9.84
C PHE A 203 -11.29 -1.70 -9.50
N GLN A 204 -9.99 -1.42 -9.61
CA GLN A 204 -9.44 -0.07 -9.43
C GLN A 204 -8.41 0.27 -10.50
N LEU A 205 -8.31 1.55 -10.84
CA LEU A 205 -7.20 2.10 -11.60
C LEU A 205 -6.22 2.79 -10.66
N GLN A 206 -4.96 2.93 -11.10
CA GLN A 206 -3.98 3.81 -10.47
C GLN A 206 -4.26 5.25 -10.91
N MET A 207 -5.27 5.89 -10.32
CA MET A 207 -5.87 7.15 -10.80
C MET A 207 -4.83 8.26 -10.98
N HIS A 208 -3.85 8.35 -10.08
CA HIS A 208 -2.78 9.34 -10.12
C HIS A 208 -1.98 9.30 -11.45
N LYS A 209 -1.81 8.12 -12.08
CA LYS A 209 -1.11 7.96 -13.37
C LYS A 209 -1.87 8.54 -14.58
N PHE A 210 -3.13 8.90 -14.40
CA PHE A 210 -3.95 9.59 -15.40
C PHE A 210 -4.05 11.09 -15.15
N ILE A 211 -3.74 11.55 -13.93
CA ILE A 211 -3.78 12.96 -13.55
C ILE A 211 -2.42 13.62 -13.82
N TRP A 212 -1.33 12.97 -13.40
CA TRP A 212 0.03 13.47 -13.56
C TRP A 212 0.84 12.60 -14.52
N SER A 213 1.98 13.12 -14.98
CA SER A 213 2.93 12.29 -15.74
C SER A 213 3.34 11.09 -14.90
N PRO A 214 3.40 9.86 -15.45
CA PRO A 214 3.82 8.67 -14.72
C PRO A 214 5.25 8.74 -14.13
N THR A 215 6.06 9.70 -14.58
CA THR A 215 7.42 9.95 -14.09
C THR A 215 7.50 11.08 -13.07
N GLN A 216 6.40 11.78 -12.80
CA GLN A 216 6.36 12.88 -11.84
C GLN A 216 6.39 12.33 -10.41
N ARG A 217 7.27 12.87 -9.57
CA ARG A 217 7.41 12.52 -8.15
C ARG A 217 6.68 13.54 -7.27
N GLY A 218 6.36 13.16 -6.03
CA GLY A 218 5.73 14.05 -5.05
C GLY A 218 4.34 14.54 -5.46
N VAL A 219 3.60 13.72 -6.21
CA VAL A 219 2.22 13.95 -6.67
C VAL A 219 1.37 12.72 -6.47
#